data_AF-K8E4G4-F1
#
_entry.id   AF-K8E4G4-F1
#
_cell.length_a   1.000
_cell.length_b   1.000
_cell.length_c   1.000
_cell.angle_alpha   90.00
_cell.angle_beta   90.00
_cell.angle_gamma   90.00
#
_symmetry.space_group_name_H-M   'P 1'
#
loop_
_entity.id
_entity.type
_entity.pdbx_description
1 polymer ?
#
loop_
_entity_poly.entity_id
_entity_poly.type
_entity_poly.pdbx_seq_one_letter_code
_entity_poly.pdbx_strand_id
1 'polypeptide(L)'
;MEFIMETPINIDELVRKAGDLNEWENRLSAVHELGKYDCQQSRDVLVRLALHDKVFGVKEAAFRYAQGLGIYKNGKPLTLGKKVSVIPLKKSIKLLQEQKKKLT
;
A
#
# COMPACT_ATOMS: atom_id res chain seq x y z
N MET A 1 -13.54 11.93 10.57
CA MET A 1 -13.04 12.06 9.19
C MET A 1 -14.28 12.11 8.32
N GLU A 2 -14.56 13.25 7.70
CA GLU A 2 -15.68 13.39 6.78
C GLU A 2 -15.21 12.94 5.40
N PHE A 3 -15.94 12.01 4.79
CA PHE A 3 -15.64 11.52 3.45
C PHE A 3 -16.55 12.23 2.44
N ILE A 4 -16.00 12.53 1.27
CA ILE A 4 -16.74 13.16 0.19
C ILE A 4 -17.42 12.04 -0.61
N MET A 5 -18.75 12.02 -0.67
CA MET A 5 -19.52 10.96 -1.36
C MET A 5 -19.54 11.11 -2.90
N GLU A 6 -18.81 12.08 -3.43
CA GLU A 6 -18.73 12.36 -4.86
C GLU A 6 -17.59 11.61 -5.53
N THR A 7 -17.70 11.44 -6.85
CA THR A 7 -16.60 10.90 -7.65
C THR A 7 -15.69 12.06 -8.07
N PRO A 8 -14.38 11.99 -7.80
CA PRO A 8 -13.47 13.04 -8.22
C PRO A 8 -13.42 13.13 -9.75
N ILE A 9 -13.41 14.36 -10.29
CA ILE A 9 -13.33 14.60 -11.74
C ILE A 9 -12.10 13.93 -12.37
N ASN A 10 -11.00 13.85 -11.62
CA ASN A 10 -9.73 13.27 -12.05
C ASN A 10 -9.58 11.78 -11.69
N ILE A 11 -10.67 11.05 -11.49
CA ILE A 11 -10.62 9.63 -11.06
C ILE A 11 -9.80 8.75 -12.01
N ASP A 12 -9.87 8.98 -13.31
CA ASP A 12 -9.12 8.21 -14.32
C ASP A 12 -7.61 8.37 -14.13
N GLU A 13 -7.15 9.60 -13.88
CA GLU A 13 -5.75 9.89 -13.60
C GLU A 13 -5.29 9.24 -12.29
N LEU A 14 -6.14 9.27 -11.25
CA LEU A 14 -5.83 8.64 -9.96
C LEU A 14 -5.75 7.12 -10.08
N VAL A 15 -6.64 6.50 -10.85
CA VAL A 15 -6.60 5.06 -11.15
C VAL A 15 -5.32 4.71 -11.93
N ARG A 16 -4.96 5.54 -12.91
CA ARG A 16 -3.72 5.37 -13.69
C ARG A 16 -2.48 5.47 -12.79
N LYS A 17 -2.40 6.49 -11.92
CA LYS A 17 -1.33 6.69 -10.94
C LYS A 17 -1.25 5.53 -9.94
N ALA A 18 -2.39 5.03 -9.47
CA ALA A 18 -2.47 3.85 -8.61
C ALA A 18 -2.00 2.56 -9.31
N GLY A 19 -2.09 2.49 -10.64
CA GLY A 19 -1.61 1.38 -11.47
C GLY A 19 -0.14 1.46 -11.85
N ASP A 20 0.56 2.57 -11.57
CA ASP A 20 1.94 2.77 -11.98
C ASP A 20 2.89 1.84 -11.22
N LEU A 21 3.54 0.90 -11.93
CA LEU A 21 4.45 -0.08 -11.33
C LEU A 21 5.87 0.47 -11.11
N ASN A 22 6.24 1.54 -11.82
CA ASN A 22 7.60 2.10 -11.80
C ASN A 22 7.80 3.02 -10.60
N GLU A 23 6.79 3.83 -10.28
CA GLU A 23 6.86 4.84 -9.23
C GLU A 23 5.86 4.56 -8.12
N TRP A 24 6.36 4.04 -7.00
CA TRP A 24 5.53 3.75 -5.83
C TRP A 24 5.00 5.02 -5.14
N GLU A 25 5.69 6.15 -5.28
CA GLU A 25 5.27 7.45 -4.74
C GLU A 25 3.98 7.94 -5.42
N ASN A 26 3.86 7.74 -6.73
CA ASN A 26 2.63 8.03 -7.48
C ASN A 26 1.45 7.19 -6.96
N ARG A 27 1.70 5.90 -6.64
CA ARG A 27 0.68 5.04 -6.03
C ARG A 27 0.28 5.52 -4.64
N LEU A 28 1.25 5.93 -3.82
CA LEU A 28 0.96 6.44 -2.47
C LEU A 28 0.17 7.75 -2.52
N SER A 29 0.55 8.68 -3.40
CA SER A 29 -0.17 9.93 -3.63
C SER A 29 -1.61 9.66 -4.08
N ALA A 30 -1.80 8.74 -5.02
CA ALA A 30 -3.14 8.33 -5.47
C ALA A 30 -3.99 7.76 -4.32
N VAL A 31 -3.41 6.94 -3.44
CA VAL A 31 -4.12 6.40 -2.25
C VAL A 31 -4.58 7.53 -1.32
N HIS A 32 -3.74 8.54 -1.08
CA HIS A 32 -4.09 9.65 -0.20
C HIS A 32 -5.22 10.50 -0.78
N GLU A 33 -5.22 10.73 -2.09
CA GLU A 33 -6.29 11.46 -2.76
C GLU A 33 -7.58 10.65 -2.80
N LEU A 34 -7.52 9.38 -3.20
CA LEU A 34 -8.69 8.50 -3.26
C LEU A 34 -9.31 8.24 -1.89
N GLY A 35 -8.50 8.13 -0.84
CA GLY A 35 -8.95 7.90 0.54
C GLY A 35 -9.82 9.02 1.13
N LYS A 36 -9.93 10.17 0.47
CA LYS A 36 -10.85 11.27 0.84
C LYS A 36 -12.27 11.07 0.29
N TYR A 37 -12.40 10.27 -0.76
CA TYR A 37 -13.65 10.06 -1.49
C TYR A 37 -14.25 8.70 -1.20
N ASP A 38 -15.54 8.68 -0.87
CA ASP A 38 -16.33 7.47 -0.69
C ASP A 38 -17.10 7.12 -1.97
N CYS A 39 -16.35 6.75 -3.01
CA CYS A 39 -16.93 6.29 -4.28
C CYS A 39 -16.51 4.84 -4.58
N GLN A 40 -17.31 4.14 -5.39
CA GLN A 40 -17.07 2.73 -5.70
C GLN A 40 -15.69 2.48 -6.32
N GLN A 41 -15.23 3.40 -7.18
CA GLN A 41 -13.89 3.33 -7.80
C GLN A 41 -12.76 3.51 -6.79
N SER A 42 -12.90 4.47 -5.86
CA SER A 42 -11.94 4.66 -4.76
C SER A 42 -11.84 3.39 -3.90
N ARG A 43 -12.99 2.86 -3.48
CA ARG A 43 -13.05 1.62 -2.68
C ARG A 43 -12.36 0.45 -3.36
N ASP A 44 -12.61 0.24 -4.65
CA ASP A 44 -12.01 -0.86 -5.42
C ASP A 44 -10.48 -0.72 -5.51
N VAL A 45 -9.98 0.49 -5.81
CA VAL A 45 -8.55 0.77 -5.89
C VAL A 45 -7.87 0.57 -4.53
N LEU A 46 -8.47 1.08 -3.44
CA LEU A 46 -7.94 0.92 -2.09
C LEU A 46 -7.85 -0.55 -1.68
N VAL A 47 -8.90 -1.34 -1.96
CA VAL A 47 -8.91 -2.78 -1.68
C VAL A 47 -7.83 -3.51 -2.47
N ARG A 48 -7.70 -3.21 -3.77
CA ARG A 48 -6.69 -3.82 -4.65
C ARG A 48 -5.28 -3.54 -4.14
N LEU A 49 -4.98 -2.29 -3.80
CA LEU A 49 -3.66 -1.88 -3.31
C LEU A 49 -3.35 -2.46 -1.93
N ALA A 50 -4.30 -2.43 -1.00
CA ALA A 50 -4.12 -2.98 0.35
C ALA A 50 -3.74 -4.47 0.32
N LEU A 51 -4.31 -5.24 -0.61
CA LEU A 51 -4.07 -6.69 -0.72
C LEU A 51 -2.82 -7.02 -1.52
N HIS A 52 -2.64 -6.38 -2.68
CA HIS A 52 -1.70 -6.86 -3.70
C HIS A 52 -0.48 -5.96 -3.92
N ASP A 53 -0.41 -4.75 -3.33
CA ASP A 53 0.73 -3.87 -3.58
C ASP A 53 2.05 -4.46 -3.07
N LYS A 54 3.14 -4.23 -3.80
CA LYS A 54 4.48 -4.75 -3.46
C LYS A 54 5.11 -3.96 -2.31
N VAL A 55 4.80 -2.67 -2.20
CA VAL A 55 5.38 -1.75 -1.23
C VAL A 55 4.50 -1.68 0.01
N PHE A 56 5.07 -2.06 1.15
CA PHE A 56 4.33 -2.13 2.41
C PHE A 56 3.74 -0.78 2.85
N GLY A 57 4.43 0.34 2.58
CA GLY A 57 3.92 1.68 2.91
C GLY A 57 2.60 2.00 2.17
N VAL A 58 2.51 1.64 0.89
CA VAL A 58 1.29 1.80 0.08
C VAL A 58 0.18 0.89 0.61
N LYS A 59 0.50 -0.36 0.96
CA LYS A 59 -0.45 -1.31 1.58
C LYS A 59 -1.04 -0.76 2.87
N GLU A 60 -0.18 -0.26 3.75
CA GLU A 60 -0.60 0.23 5.06
C GLU A 60 -1.49 1.48 4.93
N ALA A 61 -1.13 2.43 4.08
CA ALA A 61 -1.95 3.61 3.81
C ALA A 61 -3.32 3.21 3.25
N ALA A 62 -3.35 2.37 2.20
CA ALA A 62 -4.59 1.92 1.59
C ALA A 62 -5.48 1.16 2.59
N PHE A 63 -4.87 0.33 3.44
CA PHE A 63 -5.57 -0.39 4.49
C PHE A 63 -6.22 0.54 5.52
N ARG A 64 -5.50 1.57 5.98
CA ARG A 64 -6.05 2.55 6.95
C ARG A 64 -7.25 3.30 6.39
N TYR A 65 -7.18 3.75 5.14
CA TYR A 65 -8.32 4.38 4.48
C TYR A 65 -9.48 3.40 4.31
N ALA A 66 -9.21 2.17 3.88
CA ALA A 66 -10.24 1.15 3.73
C ALA A 66 -10.93 0.77 5.05
N GLN A 67 -10.20 0.77 6.17
CA GLN A 67 -10.76 0.61 7.51
C GLN A 67 -11.64 1.80 7.91
N GLY A 68 -11.18 3.02 7.64
CA GLY A 68 -11.95 4.25 7.88
C GLY A 68 -13.27 4.31 7.11
N LEU A 69 -13.28 3.75 5.89
CA LEU A 69 -14.45 3.61 5.04
C LEU A 69 -15.31 2.38 5.37
N GLY A 70 -14.90 1.54 6.32
CA GLY A 70 -15.64 0.33 6.70
C GLY A 70 -15.75 -0.71 5.58
N ILE A 71 -14.71 -0.86 4.75
CA ILE A 71 -14.74 -1.77 3.60
C ILE A 71 -14.53 -3.23 4.03
N TYR A 72 -15.45 -4.10 3.61
CA TYR A 72 -15.37 -5.54 3.77
C TYR A 72 -15.12 -6.22 2.42
N LYS A 73 -14.26 -7.24 2.40
CA LYS A 73 -14.06 -8.09 1.22
C LYS A 73 -14.59 -9.49 1.52
N ASN A 74 -15.58 -9.93 0.74
CA ASN A 74 -16.19 -11.25 0.88
C ASN A 74 -16.74 -11.53 2.30
N GLY A 75 -17.40 -10.53 2.89
CA GLY A 75 -17.96 -10.61 4.25
C GLY A 75 -16.93 -10.62 5.39
N LYS A 76 -15.64 -10.44 5.09
CA LYS A 76 -14.56 -10.37 6.09
C LYS A 76 -13.94 -8.99 6.12
N PRO A 77 -13.54 -8.49 7.31
CA PRO A 77 -12.75 -7.27 7.38
C PRO A 77 -11.43 -7.50 6.64
N LEU A 78 -10.93 -6.46 5.98
CA LEU A 78 -9.58 -6.49 5.42
C LEU A 78 -8.59 -6.78 6.54
N THR A 79 -7.51 -7.51 6.21
CA THR A 79 -6.39 -7.73 7.12
C THR A 79 -5.10 -7.32 6.44
N LEU A 80 -4.22 -6.65 7.18
CA LEU A 80 -2.90 -6.30 6.67
C LEU A 80 -1.99 -7.53 6.76
N GLY A 81 -1.41 -7.92 5.63
CA GLY A 81 -0.41 -9.00 5.59
C GLY A 81 0.84 -8.66 6.43
N LYS A 82 1.57 -9.69 6.88
CA LYS A 82 2.81 -9.49 7.64
C LYS A 82 3.82 -8.68 6.83
N LYS A 83 4.43 -7.67 7.45
CA LYS A 83 5.58 -6.96 6.88
C LYS A 83 6.71 -7.96 6.64
N VAL A 84 7.08 -8.16 5.38
CA VAL A 84 8.26 -8.95 5.04
C VAL A 84 9.47 -8.11 5.43
N SER A 85 10.08 -8.43 6.57
CA SER A 85 11.35 -7.85 7.00
C SER A 85 12.45 -8.34 6.07
N VAL A 86 12.68 -7.65 4.96
CA VAL A 86 13.92 -7.84 4.21
C VAL A 86 15.07 -7.47 5.14
N ILE A 87 15.95 -8.44 5.41
CA ILE A 87 17.17 -8.17 6.18
C ILE A 87 17.92 -7.08 5.41
N PRO A 88 18.24 -5.92 6.03
CA PRO A 88 18.92 -4.85 5.33
C PRO A 88 20.24 -5.37 4.76
N LEU A 89 20.52 -5.08 3.48
CA LEU A 89 21.73 -5.56 2.77
C LEU A 89 23.03 -5.29 3.57
N LYS A 90 23.08 -4.14 4.28
CA LYS A 90 24.19 -3.78 5.17
C LYS A 90 24.41 -4.77 6.32
N LYS A 91 23.33 -5.29 6.90
CA LYS A 91 23.36 -6.29 7.98
C LYS A 91 23.82 -7.65 7.45
N SER A 92 23.41 -7.99 6.23
CA SER A 92 23.83 -9.20 5.51
C SER A 92 25.33 -9.19 5.20
N ILE A 93 25.86 -8.07 4.69
CA ILE A 93 27.30 -7.92 4.38
C ILE A 93 28.15 -8.02 5.65
N LYS A 94 27.73 -7.35 6.74
CA LYS A 94 28.46 -7.39 8.02
C LYS A 94 28.52 -8.81 8.60
N LEU A 95 27.42 -9.56 8.50
CA LEU A 95 27.37 -10.96 8.93
C LEU A 95 28.32 -11.85 8.11
N LEU A 96 28.36 -11.69 6.79
CA LEU A 96 29.27 -12.45 5.91
C LEU A 96 30.74 -12.14 6.19
N GLN A 97 31.07 -10.88 6.45
CA GLN A 97 32.43 -10.46 6.82
C GLN A 97 32.85 -11.07 8.16
N GLU A 98 31.95 -11.10 9.15
CA GLU A 98 32.21 -11.68 10.46
C GLU A 98 32.38 -13.21 10.41
N GLN A 99 31.61 -13.89 9.55
CA GLN A 99 31.77 -15.32 9.29
C GLN A 99 33.13 -15.62 8.64
N LYS A 100 33.53 -14.87 7.61
CA LYS A 100 34.86 -15.04 6.98
C LYS A 100 36.01 -14.89 7.98
N LYS A 101 35.89 -13.93 8.91
CA LYS A 101 36.91 -13.66 9.93
C LYS A 101 37.05 -14.76 10.99
N LYS A 102 36.05 -15.64 11.13
CA LYS A 102 36.08 -16.81 12.04
C LYS A 102 36.65 -18.07 11.39
N LEU A 103 36.71 -18.11 10.05
CA LEU A 103 37.29 -19.22 9.27
C LEU A 103 38.76 -18.98 8.89
N THR A 104 39.33 -17.81 9.24
CA THR A 104 40.74 -17.45 9.03
C THR A 104 41.43 -17.40 10.38
#